data_AF-A0A7W1ETL6-F1
#
_entry.id   AF-A0A7W1ETL6-F1
#
_cell.length_a   1.000
_cell.length_b   1.000
_cell.length_c   1.000
_cell.angle_alpha   90.00
_cell.angle_beta   90.00
_cell.angle_gamma   90.00
#
_symmetry.space_group_name_H-M   'P 1'
#
loop_
_entity.id
_entity.type
_entity.pdbx_description
1 polymer ?
#
loop_
_entity_poly.entity_id
_entity_poly.type
_entity_poly.pdbx_seq_one_letter_code
_entity_poly.pdbx_strand_id
1 'polypeptide(L)' 'MNLGARVDQHQNGLGANYTKTRLPVILVYSEEYPRIDVAFNREKQVQGWSRKKKEALINGKYENLPDLSRSKNKSD' A
#
# COMPACT_ATOMS: atom_id res chain seq x y z
N MET A 1 -16.90 -4.85 4.10
CA MET A 1 -15.53 -5.09 3.59
C MET A 1 -15.07 -6.42 4.17
N ASN A 2 -14.55 -7.38 3.40
CA ASN A 2 -14.07 -8.67 3.94
C ASN A 2 -12.57 -8.83 3.68
N LEU A 3 -11.76 -8.10 4.48
CA LEU A 3 -10.30 -8.16 4.38
C LEU A 3 -9.76 -9.55 4.71
N GLY A 4 -10.35 -10.25 5.69
CA GLY A 4 -9.92 -11.59 6.11
C GLY A 4 -9.98 -12.59 4.95
N ALA A 5 -11.14 -12.72 4.31
CA ALA A 5 -11.30 -13.62 3.16
C ALA A 5 -10.33 -13.28 2.01
N ARG A 6 -10.01 -11.98 1.81
CA ARG A 6 -9.05 -11.57 0.79
C ARG A 6 -7.62 -11.97 1.16
N VAL A 7 -7.22 -11.77 2.41
CA VAL A 7 -5.90 -12.22 2.90
C VAL A 7 -5.77 -13.73 2.74
N ASP A 8 -6.78 -14.50 3.12
CA ASP A 8 -6.79 -15.95 2.99
C ASP A 8 -6.67 -16.39 1.52
N GLN A 9 -7.39 -15.75 0.60
CA GLN A 9 -7.25 -16.03 -0.84
C GLN A 9 -5.83 -15.79 -1.34
N HIS A 10 -5.22 -14.66 -0.96
CA HIS A 10 -3.84 -14.37 -1.35
C HIS A 10 -2.85 -15.36 -0.72
N GLN A 11 -3.04 -15.72 0.55
CA GLN A 11 -2.20 -16.67 1.27
C GLN A 11 -2.23 -18.08 0.66
N ASN A 12 -3.38 -18.51 0.13
CA ASN A 12 -3.53 -19.78 -0.57
C ASN A 12 -3.12 -19.73 -2.05
N GLY A 13 -2.53 -18.63 -2.52
CA GLY A 13 -2.11 -18.48 -3.91
C GLY A 13 -3.27 -18.34 -4.92
N LEU A 14 -4.48 -18.07 -4.43
CA LEU A 14 -5.70 -17.82 -5.22
C LEU A 14 -5.93 -16.33 -5.50
N GLY A 15 -5.07 -15.46 -4.97
CA GLY A 15 -5.07 -14.02 -5.20
C GLY A 15 -4.27 -13.61 -6.43
N ALA A 16 -3.57 -12.48 -6.34
CA ALA A 16 -2.79 -11.94 -7.46
C ALA A 16 -1.60 -12.84 -7.85
N ASN A 17 -1.34 -12.97 -9.15
CA ASN A 17 -0.19 -13.70 -9.69
C ASN A 17 1.15 -13.23 -9.08
N TYR A 18 1.27 -11.93 -8.82
CA TYR A 18 2.46 -11.34 -8.18
C TYR A 18 2.69 -11.86 -6.76
N THR A 19 1.63 -12.00 -5.97
CA THR A 19 1.72 -12.48 -4.58
C THR A 19 1.81 -14.01 -4.49
N LYS A 20 1.27 -14.73 -5.49
CA LYS A 20 1.27 -16.20 -5.52
C LYS A 20 2.67 -16.82 -5.46
N THR A 21 3.68 -16.15 -6.00
CA THR A 21 5.08 -16.60 -5.97
C THR A 21 5.88 -16.08 -4.76
N ARG A 22 5.24 -15.32 -3.86
CA ARG A 22 5.88 -14.58 -2.76
C ARG A 22 5.11 -14.75 -1.45
N LEU A 23 4.78 -15.99 -1.12
CA LEU A 23 4.09 -16.38 0.11
C LEU A 23 5.10 -16.67 1.23
N PRO A 24 4.75 -16.45 2.52
CA PRO A 24 3.46 -15.95 3.02
C PRO A 24 3.30 -14.43 2.83
N VAL A 25 2.06 -13.95 2.71
CA VAL A 25 1.72 -12.51 2.73
C VAL A 25 1.18 -12.10 4.08
N ILE A 26 1.52 -10.88 4.51
CA ILE A 26 1.03 -10.29 5.76
C ILE A 26 0.32 -8.99 5.41
N LEU A 27 -0.90 -8.81 5.94
CA LEU A 27 -1.61 -7.54 5.88
C LEU A 27 -0.99 -6.58 6.91
N VAL A 28 -0.18 -5.64 6.44
CA VAL A 28 0.50 -4.65 7.30
C VAL A 28 -0.23 -3.32 7.39
N TYR A 29 -1.19 -3.06 6.49
CA TYR A 29 -1.89 -1.78 6.41
C TYR A 29 -3.23 -1.88 5.67
N SER A 30 -4.25 -1.21 6.19
CA SER A 30 -5.57 -1.05 5.54
C SER A 30 -6.18 0.30 5.91
N GLU A 31 -6.88 0.92 4.96
CA GLU A 31 -7.68 2.14 5.15
C GLU A 31 -9.11 1.87 4.67
N GLU A 32 -10.10 2.40 5.38
CA GLU A 32 -11.50 2.33 4.98
C GLU A 32 -11.99 3.71 4.52
N TYR A 33 -12.81 3.72 3.47
CA TYR A 33 -13.38 4.94 2.91
C TYR A 33 -14.88 4.76 2.68
N PRO A 34 -15.70 5.80 2.92
CA PRO A 34 -17.15 5.71 2.73
C PRO A 34 -17.57 5.68 1.26
N ARG A 35 -16.67 6.02 0.33
CA ARG A 35 -16.96 6.06 -1.10
C ARG A 35 -15.89 5.36 -1.92
N ILE A 36 -16.33 4.68 -2.98
CA ILE A 36 -15.48 3.88 -3.87
C ILE A 36 -14.49 4.75 -4.65
N ASP A 37 -14.91 5.94 -5.09
CA ASP A 37 -14.07 6.89 -5.83
C ASP A 37 -12.89 7.39 -4.98
N VAL A 38 -13.12 7.70 -3.71
CA VAL A 38 -12.07 8.09 -2.77
C VAL A 38 -11.10 6.95 -2.52
N ALA A 39 -11.61 5.74 -2.27
CA ALA A 39 -10.79 4.54 -2.07
C ALA A 39 -9.91 4.25 -3.30
N PHE A 40 -10.48 4.34 -4.51
CA PHE A 40 -9.77 4.11 -5.75
C PHE A 40 -8.65 5.13 -5.99
N ASN A 41 -8.94 6.42 -5.79
CA ASN A 41 -7.95 7.49 -5.94
C ASN A 41 -6.80 7.33 -4.94
N ARG A 42 -7.13 6.95 -3.70
CA ARG A 42 -6.13 6.66 -2.67
C ARG A 42 -5.26 5.45 -3.02
N GLU A 43 -5.87 4.37 -3.51
CA GLU A 43 -5.13 3.19 -3.95
C GLU A 43 -4.13 3.55 -5.06
N LYS A 44 -4.59 4.29 -6.08
CA LYS A 44 -3.73 4.77 -7.18
C LYS A 44 -2.58 5.64 -6.68
N GLN A 45 -2.85 6.52 -5.73
CA GLN A 45 -1.84 7.37 -5.11
C GLN A 45 -0.76 6.51 -4.43
N VAL A 46 -1.15 5.53 -3.59
CA VAL A 46 -0.21 4.67 -2.87
C VAL A 46 0.53 3.70 -3.80
N GLN A 47 -0.10 3.18 -4.86
CA GLN A 47 0.53 2.27 -5.81
C GLN A 47 1.84 2.88 -6.38
N GLY A 48 1.81 4.15 -6.76
CA GLY A 48 2.96 4.90 -7.29
C GLY A 48 3.98 5.38 -6.25
N TRP A 49 3.74 5.16 -4.96
CA TRP A 49 4.68 5.61 -3.93
C TRP A 49 5.95 4.78 -3.87
N SER A 50 7.05 5.47 -3.56
CA SER A 50 8.31 4.85 -3.22
C SER A 50 8.15 3.96 -1.97
N ARG A 51 9.04 2.99 -1.82
CA ARG A 51 9.04 2.09 -0.66
C ARG A 51 9.07 2.86 0.67
N LYS A 52 9.89 3.93 0.76
CA LYS A 52 10.00 4.75 1.97
C LYS A 52 8.69 5.44 2.35
N LYS A 53 7.94 5.96 1.38
CA LYS A 53 6.61 6.56 1.64
C LYS A 53 5.62 5.52 2.13
N LYS A 54 5.62 4.32 1.54
CA LYS A 54 4.77 3.20 1.98
C LYS A 54 5.13 2.76 3.40
N GLU A 55 6.42 2.68 3.73
CA GLU A 55 6.87 2.37 5.09
C GLU A 55 6.48 3.46 6.10
N ALA A 56 6.59 4.74 5.74
CA ALA A 56 6.11 5.83 6.59
C ALA A 56 4.60 5.73 6.85
N LEU A 57 3.82 5.41 5.80
CA LEU A 57 2.38 5.17 5.92
C LEU A 57 2.05 4.00 6.86
N ILE A 58 2.69 2.85 6.67
CA ILE A 58 2.50 1.65 7.49
C ILE A 58 2.80 1.93 8.97
N ASN A 59 3.85 2.73 9.23
CA ASN A 59 4.28 3.06 10.59
C ASN A 59 3.54 4.25 11.22
N GLY A 60 2.51 4.80 10.56
CA GLY A 60 1.77 5.97 11.05
C GLY A 60 2.59 7.28 11.07
N LYS A 61 3.71 7.33 10.37
CA LYS A 61 4.65 8.46 10.31
C LYS A 61 4.28 9.46 9.21
N TYR A 62 3.05 9.94 9.24
CA TYR A 62 2.46 10.81 8.21
C TYR A 62 3.23 12.12 8.02
N GLU A 63 3.81 12.64 9.11
CA GLU A 63 4.63 13.85 9.14
C GLU A 63 5.86 13.78 8.23
N ASN A 64 6.35 12.57 7.94
CA ASN A 64 7.50 12.37 7.05
C ASN A 64 7.11 12.29 5.56
N LEU A 65 5.82 12.13 5.24
CA LEU A 65 5.36 12.00 3.85
C LEU A 65 5.67 13.23 2.97
N PRO A 66 5.53 14.49 3.46
CA PRO A 66 5.89 15.67 2.67
C PRO A 66 7.36 15.67 2.27
N ASP A 67 8.26 15.38 3.21
CA ASP A 67 9.70 15.37 2.96
C ASP A 67 10.09 14.20 2.04
N LEU A 68 9.51 13.02 2.24
CA LEU A 68 9.69 11.87 1.36
C LEU A 68 9.08 12.07 -0.03
N SER A 69 8.24 13.10 -0.21
CA SER A 69 7.64 13.47 -1.50
C SER A 69 8.48 14.45 -2.31
N ARG A 70 9.45 15.12 -1.69
CA ARG A 70 10.38 15.99 -2.41
C ARG A 70 11.28 15.10 -3.27
N SER A 71 11.22 15.31 -4.59
CA SER A 71 12.21 14.73 -5.50
C SER A 71 13.59 15.24 -5.08
N LYS A 72 14.54 14.33 -4.85
CA LYS A 72 15.96 14.72 -4.90
C LYS A 72 16.31 14.90 -6.36
N ASN A 73 15.92 16.03 -6.95
CA ASN A 73 16.62 16.52 -8.13
C ASN A 73 18.03 16.81 -7.63
N LYS A 74 18.97 15.87 -7.84
CA LYS A 74 20.38 16.15 -7.64
C LYS A 74 20.77 17.21 -8.65
N SER A 75 20.89 18.45 -8.18
CA SER A 75 21.88 19.38 -8.70
C SER A 75 23.25 18.85 -8.27
N ASP A 76 24.02 18.37 -9.24
CA ASP A 76 25.46 18.58 -9.46
C ASP A 76 25.91 17.70 -10.64
#